data_AF-A0AAN5BZE1-F1
#
_entry.id   AF-A0AAN5BZE1-F1
#
_cell.length_a   1.000
_cell.length_b   1.000
_cell.length_c   1.000
_cell.angle_alpha   90.00
_cell.angle_beta   90.00
_cell.angle_gamma   90.00
#
_symmetry.space_group_name_H-M   'P 1'
#
loop_
_entity.id
_entity.type
_entity.pdbx_description
1 polymer ?
#
loop_
_entity_poly.entity_id
_entity_poly.type
_entity_poly.pdbx_seq_one_letter_code
_entity_poly.pdbx_strand_id
1 'polypeptide(L)'
;MTQMSNSNPVSIRDQTGFKFLNPPAGDPPFAAENIVMLSDGLCGSSCASFHEELKNIAGVKAIAVGGRPQEGAMQTIGGSKGGEVIPLYTIPISLQTMMNLTAPLGIDTLDDNSLTNLANPDVLLTRAGDSSSRIQVQDQIRKGDESGTPLQYIYEDADCRIFYTTKMLLEPESAWEAAWSAYTDDSKCVKDSAKKSSSISGGYKPFGPGDLNGKQSENSTSSSSDKDKENAAPAWRPSLAICAAATVISFLL
;
A
#
# COMPACT_ATOMS: atom_id res chain seq x y z
N MET A 1 5.10 -10.23 3.86
CA MET A 1 3.95 -11.00 3.33
C MET A 1 3.31 -10.14 2.26
N THR A 2 3.16 -10.58 1.00
CA THR A 2 2.62 -9.72 -0.08
C THR A 2 1.11 -9.94 -0.24
N GLN A 3 0.34 -8.86 -0.26
CA GLN A 3 -1.08 -8.93 -0.55
C GLN A 3 -1.28 -8.99 -2.07
N MET A 4 -1.21 -10.20 -2.63
CA MET A 4 -1.63 -10.44 -4.01
C MET A 4 -3.09 -10.88 -4.00
N SER A 5 -4.00 -9.95 -4.30
CA SER A 5 -5.39 -10.24 -4.66
C SER A 5 -6.27 -10.90 -3.58
N ASN A 6 -7.58 -10.82 -3.82
CA ASN A 6 -8.74 -11.37 -3.10
C ASN A 6 -8.67 -12.90 -2.87
N SER A 7 -7.60 -13.54 -3.33
CA SER A 7 -7.34 -14.97 -3.23
C SER A 7 -6.43 -15.34 -2.05
N ASN A 8 -5.84 -14.37 -1.33
CA ASN A 8 -4.97 -14.66 -0.19
C ASN A 8 -5.78 -14.88 1.10
N PRO A 9 -5.90 -16.13 1.60
CA PRO A 9 -6.68 -16.44 2.81
C PRO A 9 -6.01 -15.93 4.09
N VAL A 10 -4.76 -15.48 4.04
CA VAL A 10 -4.05 -14.96 5.21
C VAL A 10 -4.38 -13.50 5.49
N SER A 11 -4.67 -12.71 4.44
CA SER A 11 -5.10 -11.31 4.57
C SER A 11 -6.59 -11.17 4.88
N ILE A 12 -7.39 -12.21 4.61
CA ILE A 12 -8.83 -12.26 4.88
C ILE A 12 -9.05 -13.21 6.05
N ARG A 13 -9.09 -12.67 7.28
CA ARG A 13 -9.38 -13.48 8.48
C ARG A 13 -10.78 -14.08 8.40
N ASP A 14 -10.88 -15.36 8.03
CA ASP A 14 -12.08 -16.20 8.17
C ASP A 14 -12.34 -16.51 9.65
N GLN A 15 -12.75 -15.51 10.43
CA GLN A 15 -12.98 -15.69 11.86
C GLN A 15 -14.46 -15.86 12.24
N THR A 16 -15.41 -15.72 11.31
CA THR A 16 -16.86 -15.75 11.66
C THR A 16 -17.80 -16.26 10.55
N GLY A 17 -17.33 -17.06 9.59
CA GLY A 17 -18.18 -17.60 8.51
C GLY A 17 -18.59 -16.57 7.45
N PHE A 18 -18.08 -15.34 7.55
CA PHE A 18 -18.16 -14.33 6.50
C PHE A 18 -17.01 -14.55 5.50
N LYS A 19 -17.30 -15.24 4.40
CA LYS A 19 -16.32 -15.53 3.35
C LYS A 19 -16.32 -14.41 2.32
N PHE A 20 -15.22 -13.63 2.26
CA PHE A 20 -14.94 -12.74 1.12
C PHE A 20 -14.42 -13.51 -0.12
N LEU A 21 -14.40 -14.84 -0.06
CA LEU A 21 -13.96 -15.70 -1.15
C LEU A 21 -15.14 -15.93 -2.10
N ASN A 22 -14.97 -15.51 -3.37
CA ASN A 22 -15.98 -15.63 -4.43
C ASN A 22 -17.35 -14.99 -4.11
N PRO A 23 -17.44 -13.70 -3.71
CA PRO A 23 -18.72 -13.01 -3.87
C PRO A 23 -19.07 -13.10 -5.36
N PRO A 24 -20.32 -13.44 -5.75
CA PRO A 24 -20.72 -13.25 -7.13
C PRO A 24 -20.38 -11.81 -7.48
N ALA A 25 -19.58 -11.62 -8.53
CA ALA A 25 -19.29 -10.30 -9.07
C ALA A 25 -20.60 -9.75 -9.60
N GLY A 26 -21.42 -9.20 -8.70
CA GLY A 26 -22.55 -8.38 -9.09
C GLY A 26 -21.99 -7.15 -9.78
N ASP A 27 -22.76 -6.63 -10.73
CA ASP A 27 -22.41 -5.37 -11.37
C ASP A 27 -22.27 -4.29 -10.29
N PRO A 28 -21.22 -3.45 -10.34
CA PRO A 28 -21.06 -2.34 -9.41
C PRO A 28 -22.37 -1.52 -9.36
N PRO A 29 -22.83 -1.11 -8.16
CA PRO A 29 -24.09 -0.39 -8.03
C PRO A 29 -24.07 0.98 -8.73
N PHE A 30 -22.87 1.53 -8.98
CA PHE A 30 -22.67 2.76 -9.71
C PHE A 30 -21.57 2.57 -10.76
N ALA A 31 -21.78 3.13 -11.95
CA ALA A 31 -20.73 3.22 -12.96
C ALA A 31 -19.55 4.06 -12.43
N ALA A 32 -18.32 3.71 -12.80
CA ALA A 32 -17.13 4.42 -12.35
C ALA A 32 -17.17 5.90 -12.72
N GLU A 33 -17.79 6.26 -13.86
CA GLU A 33 -17.93 7.65 -14.28
C GLU A 33 -18.83 8.51 -13.37
N ASN A 34 -19.64 7.87 -12.51
CA ASN A 34 -20.54 8.52 -11.56
C ASN A 34 -19.94 8.64 -10.15
N ILE A 35 -18.67 8.27 -9.97
CA ILE A 35 -17.97 8.31 -8.69
C ILE A 35 -16.76 9.24 -8.84
N VAL A 36 -16.52 10.08 -7.84
CA VAL A 36 -15.29 10.89 -7.74
C VAL A 36 -14.61 10.59 -6.41
N MET A 37 -13.31 10.31 -6.45
CA MET A 37 -12.49 10.31 -5.24
C MET A 37 -11.90 11.70 -5.02
N LEU A 38 -12.14 12.30 -3.87
CA LEU A 38 -11.50 13.54 -3.43
C LEU A 38 -10.47 13.21 -2.35
N SER A 39 -9.24 13.67 -2.53
CA SER A 39 -8.17 13.51 -1.54
C SER A 39 -7.34 14.77 -1.41
N ASP A 40 -6.85 15.06 -0.22
CA ASP A 40 -5.87 16.12 0.06
C ASP A 40 -4.42 15.61 0.06
N GLY A 41 -4.22 14.32 -0.24
CA GLY A 41 -2.93 13.66 -0.23
C GLY A 41 -2.43 13.22 1.14
N LEU A 42 -3.14 13.49 2.25
CA LEU A 42 -2.72 13.00 3.57
C LEU A 42 -2.98 11.50 3.77
N CYS A 43 -3.83 10.91 2.94
CA CYS A 43 -4.19 9.52 3.06
C CYS A 43 -2.97 8.60 3.08
N GLY A 44 -2.97 7.69 4.06
CA GLY A 44 -2.12 6.50 4.18
C GLY A 44 -2.88 5.45 5.00
N SER A 45 -2.40 4.20 5.03
CA SER A 45 -3.12 3.06 5.63
C SER A 45 -4.35 2.66 4.78
N SER A 46 -5.45 2.21 5.38
CA SER A 46 -6.59 1.59 4.69
C SER A 46 -7.19 2.40 3.55
N CYS A 47 -7.13 3.73 3.60
CA CYS A 47 -7.61 4.59 2.51
C CYS A 47 -6.74 4.48 1.25
N ALA A 48 -5.44 4.14 1.38
CA ALA A 48 -4.55 3.89 0.25
C ALA A 48 -4.96 2.60 -0.48
N SER A 49 -5.30 1.56 0.26
CA SER A 49 -5.82 0.32 -0.30
C SER A 49 -7.18 0.54 -0.97
N PHE A 50 -8.05 1.33 -0.33
CA PHE A 50 -9.33 1.70 -0.94
C PHE A 50 -9.16 2.50 -2.23
N HIS A 51 -8.20 3.42 -2.27
CA HIS A 51 -7.82 4.14 -3.49
C HIS A 51 -7.29 3.19 -4.57
N GLU A 52 -6.44 2.23 -4.23
CA GLU A 52 -5.94 1.23 -5.19
C GLU A 52 -7.09 0.42 -5.79
N GLU A 53 -8.03 -0.05 -4.98
CA GLU A 53 -9.21 -0.78 -5.46
C GLU A 53 -10.11 0.09 -6.35
N LEU A 54 -10.42 1.31 -5.92
CA LEU A 54 -11.30 2.19 -6.69
C LEU A 54 -10.66 2.67 -8.00
N LYS A 55 -9.39 3.08 -7.98
CA LYS A 55 -8.71 3.58 -9.18
C LYS A 55 -8.25 2.43 -10.08
N ASN A 56 -7.42 1.54 -9.54
CA ASN A 56 -6.64 0.59 -10.33
C ASN A 56 -7.41 -0.69 -10.66
N ILE A 57 -8.54 -0.94 -9.98
CA ILE A 57 -9.46 -2.04 -10.31
C ILE A 57 -10.79 -1.51 -10.86
N ALA A 58 -11.46 -0.59 -10.18
CA ALA A 58 -12.78 -0.11 -10.59
C ALA A 58 -12.76 1.06 -11.61
N GLY A 59 -11.62 1.72 -11.81
CA GLY A 59 -11.49 2.80 -12.79
C GLY A 59 -12.11 4.14 -12.40
N VAL A 60 -12.24 4.39 -11.09
CA VAL A 60 -12.71 5.66 -10.55
C VAL A 60 -11.60 6.70 -10.59
N LYS A 61 -11.89 7.90 -11.11
CA LYS A 61 -10.91 9.00 -11.13
C LYS A 61 -10.77 9.65 -9.75
N ALA A 62 -9.58 10.18 -9.50
CA ALA A 62 -9.27 10.90 -8.28
C ALA A 62 -8.90 12.37 -8.55
N ILE A 63 -9.42 13.26 -7.72
CA ILE A 63 -9.08 14.68 -7.68
C ILE A 63 -8.29 14.95 -6.40
N ALA A 64 -7.09 15.49 -6.57
CA ALA A 64 -6.28 15.95 -5.44
C ALA A 64 -6.57 17.43 -5.14
N VAL A 65 -6.64 17.79 -3.86
CA VAL A 65 -6.75 19.19 -3.42
C VAL A 65 -5.51 19.62 -2.62
N GLY A 66 -4.98 20.80 -2.94
CA GLY A 66 -3.88 21.43 -2.22
C GLY A 66 -2.49 21.05 -2.74
N GLY A 67 -1.64 20.56 -1.83
CA GLY A 67 -0.21 20.38 -2.07
C GLY A 67 0.60 21.68 -2.02
N ARG A 68 1.83 21.64 -2.54
CA ARG A 68 2.73 22.81 -2.55
C ARG A 68 2.19 23.91 -3.49
N PRO A 69 2.42 25.20 -3.18
CA PRO A 69 1.98 26.36 -3.97
C PRO A 69 2.83 26.54 -5.24
N GLN A 70 2.85 25.52 -6.08
CA GLN A 70 3.50 25.47 -7.39
C GLN A 70 2.51 24.86 -8.38
N GLU A 71 2.68 25.07 -9.68
CA GLU A 71 1.90 24.37 -10.70
C GLU A 71 2.31 22.89 -10.81
N GLY A 72 1.55 22.08 -11.56
CA GLY A 72 1.84 20.67 -11.79
C GLY A 72 0.93 19.69 -11.04
N ALA A 73 1.19 18.40 -11.24
CA ALA A 73 0.39 17.31 -10.67
C ALA A 73 0.76 16.99 -9.22
N MET A 74 -0.08 16.16 -8.59
CA MET A 74 0.07 15.66 -7.23
C MET A 74 -0.56 14.27 -7.15
N GLN A 75 0.02 13.41 -6.32
CA GLN A 75 -0.55 12.11 -6.04
C GLN A 75 -1.77 12.18 -5.11
N THR A 76 -2.74 11.30 -5.32
CA THR A 76 -3.91 11.17 -4.45
C THR A 76 -3.53 10.69 -3.05
N ILE A 77 -2.47 9.89 -2.93
CA ILE A 77 -2.07 9.21 -1.70
C ILE A 77 -0.62 9.57 -1.40
N GLY A 78 -0.38 10.37 -0.36
CA GLY A 78 0.96 10.80 0.07
C GLY A 78 1.51 10.05 1.28
N GLY A 79 0.68 9.27 1.98
CA GLY A 79 1.08 8.42 3.09
C GLY A 79 1.51 7.02 2.66
N SER A 80 1.56 6.09 3.62
CA SER A 80 1.93 4.69 3.37
C SER A 80 0.86 3.95 2.56
N LYS A 81 1.30 3.21 1.53
CA LYS A 81 0.43 2.44 0.61
C LYS A 81 0.57 0.92 0.76
N GLY A 82 1.02 0.44 1.91
CA GLY A 82 1.10 -1.00 2.17
C GLY A 82 0.08 -1.44 3.21
N GLY A 83 0.14 -2.72 3.55
CA GLY A 83 -0.81 -3.37 4.46
C GLY A 83 -0.39 -3.31 5.92
N GLU A 84 -0.47 -4.46 6.58
CA GLU A 84 -0.22 -4.64 8.01
C GLU A 84 1.04 -3.93 8.52
N VAL A 85 0.85 -3.22 9.63
CA VAL A 85 1.92 -2.59 10.41
C VAL A 85 1.94 -3.16 11.82
N ILE A 86 3.12 -3.48 12.34
CA ILE A 86 3.29 -3.93 13.73
C ILE A 86 4.11 -2.91 14.52
N PRO A 87 3.97 -2.86 15.86
CA PRO A 87 4.90 -2.10 16.68
C PRO A 87 6.35 -2.48 16.40
N LEU A 88 7.22 -1.49 16.24
CA LEU A 88 8.62 -1.73 15.90
C LEU A 88 9.32 -2.62 16.93
N TYR A 89 8.96 -2.48 18.22
CA TYR A 89 9.50 -3.29 19.31
C TYR A 89 9.06 -4.76 19.28
N THR A 90 8.02 -5.12 18.51
CA THR A 90 7.52 -6.50 18.46
C THR A 90 8.57 -7.45 17.93
N ILE A 91 9.35 -7.03 16.92
CA ILE A 91 10.42 -7.83 16.32
C ILE A 91 11.51 -8.18 17.35
N PRO A 92 12.18 -7.22 18.01
CA PRO A 92 13.23 -7.54 18.97
C PRO A 92 12.73 -8.32 20.18
N ILE A 93 11.55 -8.00 20.72
CA ILE A 93 10.98 -8.75 21.86
C ILE A 93 10.72 -10.21 21.46
N SER A 94 10.13 -10.43 20.29
CA SER A 94 9.86 -11.79 19.81
C SER A 94 11.16 -12.57 19.60
N LEU A 95 12.19 -11.94 19.03
CA LEU A 95 13.47 -12.58 18.76
C LEU A 95 14.25 -12.90 20.04
N GLN A 96 14.32 -11.98 20.99
CA GLN A 96 14.90 -12.22 22.32
C GLN A 96 14.16 -13.36 23.04
N THR A 97 12.82 -13.38 22.96
CA THR A 97 12.02 -14.45 23.55
C THR A 97 12.35 -15.81 22.92
N MET A 98 12.43 -15.88 21.59
CA MET A 98 12.80 -17.11 20.89
C MET A 98 14.19 -17.59 21.28
N MET A 99 15.19 -16.71 21.29
CA MET A 99 16.58 -17.02 21.69
C MET A 99 16.66 -17.56 23.13
N ASN A 100 15.95 -16.92 24.07
CA ASN A 100 15.94 -17.34 25.47
C ASN A 100 15.27 -18.71 25.67
N LEU A 101 14.26 -19.04 24.87
CA LEU A 101 13.58 -20.35 24.93
C LEU A 101 14.41 -21.46 24.28
N THR A 102 15.19 -21.16 23.24
CA THR A 102 16.00 -22.14 22.53
C THR A 102 17.35 -22.42 23.19
N ALA A 103 17.90 -21.45 23.93
CA ALA A 103 19.21 -21.59 24.58
C ALA A 103 19.32 -22.83 25.51
N PRO A 104 18.35 -23.14 26.39
CA PRO A 104 18.41 -24.35 27.22
C PRO A 104 18.28 -25.66 26.43
N LEU A 105 17.72 -25.59 25.22
CA LEU A 105 17.52 -26.74 24.34
C LEU A 105 18.75 -27.03 23.45
N GLY A 106 19.80 -26.19 23.53
CA GLY A 106 20.99 -26.32 22.70
C GLY A 106 20.72 -26.12 21.21
N ILE A 107 19.65 -25.39 20.86
CA ILE A 107 19.31 -25.06 19.47
C ILE A 107 20.05 -23.76 19.11
N ASP A 108 21.06 -23.89 18.24
CA ASP A 108 21.98 -22.84 17.80
C ASP A 108 21.52 -22.13 16.51
N THR A 109 20.36 -22.51 15.95
CA THR A 109 19.86 -21.94 14.69
C THR A 109 19.56 -20.44 14.75
N LEU A 110 19.49 -19.86 15.95
CA LEU A 110 19.29 -18.43 16.18
C LEU A 110 20.59 -17.69 16.53
N ASP A 111 21.73 -18.38 16.68
CA ASP A 111 23.06 -17.79 16.90
C ASP A 111 23.65 -17.21 15.60
N ASP A 112 22.85 -16.41 14.91
CA ASP A 112 23.28 -15.60 13.78
C ASP A 112 23.52 -14.16 14.25
N ASN A 113 24.63 -13.56 13.80
CA ASN A 113 24.98 -12.20 14.19
C ASN A 113 23.92 -11.17 13.75
N SER A 114 23.27 -11.38 12.60
CA SER A 114 22.22 -10.50 12.08
C SER A 114 20.98 -10.58 12.95
N LEU A 115 20.60 -11.80 13.38
CA LEU A 115 19.49 -12.00 14.33
C LEU A 115 19.82 -11.42 15.70
N THR A 116 21.03 -11.62 16.21
CA THR A 116 21.48 -11.02 17.47
C THR A 116 21.44 -9.50 17.45
N ASN A 117 21.84 -8.89 16.32
CA ASN A 117 21.78 -7.44 16.14
C ASN A 117 20.33 -6.95 16.02
N LEU A 118 19.45 -7.69 15.34
CA LEU A 118 18.03 -7.36 15.22
C LEU A 118 17.29 -7.52 16.56
N ALA A 119 17.73 -8.45 17.40
CA ALA A 119 17.24 -8.66 18.76
C ALA A 119 17.60 -7.47 19.66
N ASN A 120 18.71 -6.77 19.38
CA ASN A 120 19.19 -5.62 20.17
C ASN A 120 19.26 -4.33 19.32
N PRO A 121 18.12 -3.78 18.86
CA PRO A 121 18.09 -2.70 17.89
C PRO A 121 18.19 -1.32 18.59
N ASP A 122 19.10 -1.16 19.55
CA ASP A 122 19.20 0.03 20.40
C ASP A 122 19.31 1.32 19.57
N VAL A 123 20.07 1.28 18.48
CA VAL A 123 20.23 2.43 17.57
C VAL A 123 18.91 2.77 16.85
N LEU A 124 18.16 1.76 16.40
CA LEU A 124 16.90 1.99 15.69
C LEU A 124 15.81 2.50 16.63
N LEU A 125 15.69 1.90 17.82
CA LEU A 125 14.72 2.33 18.83
C LEU A 125 15.05 3.71 19.39
N THR A 126 16.34 4.02 19.59
CA THR A 126 16.78 5.36 19.98
C THR A 126 16.42 6.41 18.92
N ARG A 127 16.60 6.08 17.62
CA ARG A 127 16.22 6.98 16.53
C ARG A 127 14.71 7.14 16.36
N ALA A 128 13.96 6.07 16.58
CA ALA A 128 12.49 6.11 16.59
C ALA A 128 11.99 7.03 17.70
N GLY A 129 12.67 7.06 18.85
CA GLY A 129 12.44 8.03 19.92
C GLY A 129 11.13 7.83 20.69
N ASP A 130 10.35 6.79 20.36
CA ASP A 130 9.10 6.45 21.02
C ASP A 130 8.80 4.93 20.99
N SER A 131 7.74 4.53 21.71
CA SER A 131 7.18 3.17 21.68
C SER A 131 5.99 3.03 20.71
N SER A 132 5.64 4.11 20.00
CA SER A 132 4.48 4.18 19.10
C SER A 132 4.83 3.89 17.66
N SER A 133 6.12 3.94 17.32
CA SER A 133 6.65 3.64 16.00
C SER A 133 6.21 2.27 15.52
N ARG A 134 5.84 2.21 14.24
CA ARG A 134 5.33 1.03 13.57
C ARG A 134 6.21 0.71 12.38
N ILE A 135 6.37 -0.56 12.07
CA ILE A 135 7.01 -1.04 10.85
C ILE A 135 5.98 -1.78 10.01
N GLN A 136 5.97 -1.51 8.71
CA GLN A 136 5.15 -2.22 7.76
C GLN A 136 5.77 -3.59 7.46
N VAL A 137 4.98 -4.65 7.60
CA VAL A 137 5.43 -6.04 7.39
C VAL A 137 4.71 -6.72 6.23
N GLN A 138 3.74 -6.01 5.64
CA GLN A 138 3.00 -6.44 4.48
C GLN A 138 3.01 -5.36 3.41
N ASP A 139 3.64 -5.69 2.28
CA ASP A 139 3.62 -4.87 1.08
C ASP A 139 2.33 -5.12 0.29
N GLN A 140 1.79 -4.06 -0.29
CA GLN A 140 0.75 -4.17 -1.32
C GLN A 140 1.42 -4.11 -2.67
N ILE A 141 1.10 -5.07 -3.52
CA ILE A 141 1.58 -5.16 -4.90
C ILE A 141 0.38 -4.94 -5.80
N ARG A 142 0.58 -4.10 -6.82
CA ARG A 142 -0.47 -3.81 -7.79
C ARG A 142 -0.90 -5.07 -8.53
N LYS A 143 -2.21 -5.21 -8.78
CA LYS A 143 -2.75 -6.34 -9.51
C LYS A 143 -2.19 -6.39 -10.94
N GLY A 144 -1.59 -7.52 -11.31
CA GLY A 144 -1.01 -7.71 -12.65
C GLY A 144 0.33 -7.02 -12.87
N ASP A 145 0.95 -6.44 -11.84
CA ASP A 145 2.32 -5.95 -11.88
C ASP A 145 3.32 -7.11 -11.71
N GLU A 146 4.11 -7.36 -12.75
CA GLU A 146 5.16 -8.40 -12.75
C GLU A 146 6.47 -7.93 -12.13
N SER A 147 6.66 -6.62 -11.93
CA SER A 147 7.87 -6.10 -11.29
C SER A 147 7.89 -6.47 -9.79
N GLY A 148 6.70 -6.66 -9.19
CA GLY A 148 6.57 -6.89 -7.76
C GLY A 148 6.93 -5.66 -6.94
N THR A 149 6.87 -4.47 -7.54
CA THR A 149 7.23 -3.22 -6.86
C THR A 149 6.17 -2.88 -5.83
N PRO A 150 6.53 -2.72 -4.54
CA PRO A 150 5.57 -2.32 -3.53
C PRO A 150 4.97 -0.94 -3.82
N LEU A 151 3.65 -0.80 -3.65
CA LEU A 151 2.91 0.43 -3.94
C LEU A 151 3.48 1.66 -3.22
N GLN A 152 4.10 1.50 -2.04
CA GLN A 152 4.72 2.62 -1.33
C GLN A 152 5.85 3.30 -2.12
N TYR A 153 6.43 2.64 -3.11
CA TYR A 153 7.49 3.18 -3.98
C TYR A 153 6.97 3.67 -5.33
N ILE A 154 5.67 3.52 -5.59
CA ILE A 154 5.04 3.92 -6.85
C ILE A 154 4.38 5.29 -6.66
N TYR A 155 4.94 6.27 -7.34
CA TYR A 155 4.30 7.57 -7.50
C TYR A 155 3.16 7.46 -8.51
N GLU A 156 2.01 8.04 -8.17
CA GLU A 156 0.82 7.92 -8.99
C GLU A 156 0.02 9.22 -8.96
N ASP A 157 -0.09 9.88 -10.11
CA ASP A 157 -0.79 11.15 -10.24
C ASP A 157 -2.31 10.98 -10.04
N ALA A 158 -2.91 11.96 -9.36
CA ALA A 158 -4.33 12.19 -9.46
C ALA A 158 -4.72 12.56 -10.89
N ASP A 159 -5.99 12.36 -11.24
CA ASP A 159 -6.52 12.73 -12.56
C ASP A 159 -6.53 14.23 -12.81
N CYS A 160 -6.64 14.99 -11.73
CA CYS A 160 -6.60 16.43 -11.69
C CYS A 160 -6.19 16.90 -10.30
N ARG A 161 -5.54 18.07 -10.20
CA ARG A 161 -5.33 18.76 -8.94
C ARG A 161 -6.07 20.09 -8.93
N ILE A 162 -6.62 20.49 -7.79
CA ILE A 162 -7.16 21.83 -7.52
C ILE A 162 -6.46 22.45 -6.30
N PHE A 163 -6.43 23.77 -6.19
CA PHE A 163 -5.95 24.45 -4.98
C PHE A 163 -7.09 24.62 -3.97
N TYR A 164 -6.73 24.65 -2.69
CA TYR A 164 -7.66 25.09 -1.66
C TYR A 164 -8.07 26.55 -1.89
N THR A 165 -9.34 26.83 -1.65
CA THR A 165 -9.87 28.18 -1.50
C THR A 165 -10.35 28.38 -0.07
N THR A 166 -10.43 29.63 0.39
CA THR A 166 -10.97 29.93 1.73
C THR A 166 -12.37 29.35 1.93
N LYS A 167 -13.21 29.37 0.88
CA LYS A 167 -14.56 28.80 0.93
C LYS A 167 -14.51 27.30 1.24
N MET A 168 -13.68 26.54 0.52
CA MET A 168 -13.52 25.09 0.75
C MET A 168 -13.06 24.73 2.16
N LEU A 169 -12.27 25.60 2.80
CA LEU A 169 -11.80 25.35 4.16
C LEU A 169 -12.90 25.56 5.22
N LEU A 170 -13.90 26.39 4.90
CA LEU A 170 -15.01 26.71 5.81
C LEU A 170 -16.28 25.91 5.49
N GLU A 171 -16.43 25.46 4.25
CA GLU A 171 -17.60 24.81 3.67
C GLU A 171 -17.16 23.52 2.94
N PRO A 172 -17.25 22.34 3.57
CA PRO A 172 -16.85 21.07 2.97
C PRO A 172 -17.57 20.77 1.63
N GLU A 173 -18.83 21.15 1.50
CA GLU A 173 -19.62 21.02 0.27
C GLU A 173 -18.97 21.74 -0.91
N SER A 174 -18.35 22.90 -0.68
CA SER A 174 -17.66 23.65 -1.72
C SER A 174 -16.43 22.91 -2.26
N ALA A 175 -15.80 22.06 -1.43
CA ALA A 175 -14.70 21.21 -1.88
C ALA A 175 -15.20 20.08 -2.79
N TRP A 176 -16.34 19.46 -2.45
CA TRP A 176 -16.97 18.42 -3.28
C TRP A 176 -17.48 18.98 -4.61
N GLU A 177 -18.13 20.15 -4.61
CA GLU A 177 -18.58 20.83 -5.83
C GLU A 177 -17.40 21.13 -6.77
N ALA A 178 -16.29 21.63 -6.23
CA ALA A 178 -15.10 21.91 -7.02
C ALA A 178 -14.41 20.65 -7.53
N ALA A 179 -14.37 19.58 -6.72
CA ALA A 179 -13.85 18.29 -7.15
C ALA A 179 -14.68 17.74 -8.32
N TRP A 180 -16.01 17.78 -8.23
CA TRP A 180 -16.89 17.35 -9.33
C TRP A 180 -16.76 18.24 -10.58
N SER A 181 -16.63 19.54 -10.39
CA SER A 181 -16.39 20.48 -11.49
C SER A 181 -15.08 20.16 -12.21
N ALA A 182 -14.01 19.87 -11.46
CA ALA A 182 -12.71 19.52 -12.02
C ALA A 182 -12.65 18.11 -12.60
N TYR A 183 -13.50 17.20 -12.11
CA TYR A 183 -13.69 15.86 -12.67
C TYR A 183 -14.32 15.90 -14.08
N THR A 184 -15.23 16.85 -14.31
CA THR A 184 -15.95 17.00 -15.58
C THR A 184 -15.28 17.98 -16.55
N ASP A 185 -14.50 18.94 -16.05
CA ASP A 185 -13.84 19.98 -16.83
C ASP A 185 -12.38 20.16 -16.39
N ASP A 186 -11.45 19.65 -17.21
CA ASP A 186 -10.01 19.74 -16.97
C ASP A 186 -9.50 21.20 -16.89
N SER A 187 -10.24 22.19 -17.41
CA SER A 187 -9.83 23.60 -17.32
C SER A 187 -9.88 24.15 -15.89
N LYS A 188 -10.58 23.45 -14.99
CA LYS A 188 -10.63 23.77 -13.54
C LYS A 188 -9.41 23.23 -12.79
N CYS A 189 -8.63 22.36 -13.41
CA CYS A 189 -7.43 21.83 -12.82
C CYS A 189 -6.33 22.88 -12.74
N VAL A 190 -5.44 22.75 -11.76
CA VAL A 190 -4.17 23.48 -11.71
C VAL A 190 -3.43 23.24 -13.02
N LYS A 191 -2.81 24.28 -13.55
CA LYS A 191 -2.01 24.20 -14.78
C LYS A 191 -1.00 23.04 -14.69
N ASP A 192 -0.93 22.29 -15.78
CA ASP A 192 -0.08 21.10 -15.92
C ASP A 192 -0.33 19.99 -14.89
N SER A 193 -1.52 19.90 -14.28
CA SER A 193 -1.85 18.87 -13.29
C SER A 193 -2.69 17.70 -13.82
N ALA A 194 -3.43 17.88 -14.91
CA ALA A 194 -4.30 16.85 -15.49
C ALA A 194 -3.58 16.02 -16.58
N LYS A 195 -4.21 14.91 -16.97
CA LYS A 195 -3.79 14.04 -18.09
C LYS A 195 -2.36 13.52 -17.99
N LYS A 196 -1.95 13.14 -16.77
CA LYS A 196 -0.63 12.54 -16.54
C LYS A 196 -0.66 11.06 -16.88
N SER A 197 0.47 10.51 -17.30
CA SER A 197 0.51 9.13 -17.81
C SER A 197 0.10 8.07 -16.78
N SER A 198 0.26 8.36 -15.49
CA SER A 198 -0.15 7.50 -14.37
C SER A 198 -1.59 7.76 -13.88
N SER A 199 -2.33 8.69 -14.51
CA SER A 199 -3.73 8.98 -14.22
C SER A 199 -4.66 8.41 -15.29
N ILE A 200 -5.91 8.10 -14.92
CA ILE A 200 -6.91 7.57 -15.86
C ILE A 200 -7.20 8.60 -16.96
N SER A 201 -7.26 9.89 -16.60
CA SER A 201 -7.41 11.02 -17.52
C SER A 201 -6.27 11.14 -18.53
N GLY A 202 -5.08 10.64 -18.22
CA GLY A 202 -3.92 10.60 -19.13
C GLY A 202 -3.78 9.28 -19.89
N GLY A 203 -4.77 8.39 -19.81
CA GLY A 203 -4.82 7.15 -20.58
C GLY A 203 -4.30 5.91 -19.84
N TYR A 204 -3.99 6.02 -18.54
CA TYR A 204 -3.78 4.84 -17.71
C TYR A 204 -5.02 3.95 -17.73
N LYS A 205 -4.81 2.64 -17.91
CA LYS A 205 -5.88 1.65 -17.97
C LYS A 205 -5.87 0.80 -16.69
N PRO A 206 -6.90 0.92 -15.83
CA PRO A 206 -7.11 0.01 -14.71
C PRO A 206 -7.15 -1.44 -15.19
N PHE A 207 -6.69 -2.36 -14.34
CA PHE A 207 -6.68 -3.79 -14.69
C PHE A 207 -8.09 -4.37 -14.81
N GLY A 208 -9.03 -3.85 -14.02
CA GLY A 208 -10.41 -4.33 -13.97
C GLY A 208 -10.66 -5.39 -12.89
N PRO A 209 -11.95 -5.66 -12.59
CA PRO A 209 -12.36 -6.68 -11.62
C PRO A 209 -12.11 -8.11 -12.14
N GLY A 210 -12.20 -9.10 -11.25
CA GLY A 210 -12.10 -10.53 -11.59
C GLY A 210 -10.67 -11.08 -11.57
N ASP A 211 -10.44 -12.22 -12.22
CA ASP A 211 -9.15 -12.90 -12.23
C ASP A 211 -8.09 -12.19 -13.08
N LEU A 212 -6.82 -12.61 -12.93
CA LEU A 212 -5.70 -12.09 -13.72
C LEU A 212 -5.82 -12.54 -15.19
N ASN A 213 -6.35 -11.67 -16.04
CA ASN A 213 -6.56 -11.94 -17.47
C ASN A 213 -5.52 -11.28 -18.40
N GLY A 214 -4.35 -10.90 -17.88
CA GLY A 214 -3.32 -10.19 -18.63
C GLY A 214 -2.25 -9.56 -17.75
N LYS A 215 -1.45 -8.65 -18.33
CA LYS A 215 -0.40 -7.90 -17.65
C LYS A 215 -0.79 -6.43 -17.51
N GLN A 216 -0.34 -5.78 -16.44
CA GLN A 216 -0.48 -4.34 -16.33
C GLN A 216 0.75 -3.63 -16.94
N SER A 217 0.54 -2.71 -17.88
CA SER A 217 1.62 -1.85 -18.39
C SER A 217 1.69 -0.57 -17.57
N GLU A 218 2.74 -0.40 -16.78
CA GLU A 218 3.07 0.91 -16.25
C GLU A 218 3.75 1.74 -17.34
N ASN A 219 3.02 2.68 -17.95
CA ASN A 219 3.62 3.73 -18.78
C ASN A 219 4.18 4.86 -17.89
N SER A 220 4.97 4.44 -16.90
CA SER A 220 5.75 5.31 -16.03
C SER A 220 7.07 5.54 -16.75
N THR A 221 7.23 6.70 -17.39
CA THR A 221 8.55 7.14 -17.87
C THR A 221 9.41 7.51 -16.66
N SER A 222 9.87 6.53 -15.89
CA SER A 222 11.07 6.64 -15.08
C SER A 222 12.20 6.04 -15.90
N SER A 223 13.07 6.90 -16.40
CA SER A 223 14.35 6.50 -16.95
C SER A 223 15.18 5.87 -15.81
N SER A 224 15.11 4.55 -15.68
CA SER A 224 16.17 3.79 -15.01
C SER A 224 16.45 2.55 -15.84
N SER A 225 17.48 2.66 -16.65
CA SER A 225 18.22 1.51 -17.13
C SER A 225 18.84 0.85 -15.91
N ASP A 226 18.33 -0.30 -15.49
CA ASP A 226 19.20 -1.38 -15.02
C ASP A 226 18.50 -2.73 -15.18
N LYS A 227 19.17 -3.57 -15.97
CA LYS A 227 18.92 -5.00 -16.03
C LYS A 227 19.57 -5.57 -14.78
N ASP A 228 18.77 -6.00 -13.82
CA ASP A 228 19.00 -7.22 -13.04
C ASP A 228 17.78 -7.42 -12.13
N LYS A 229 17.04 -8.51 -12.38
CA LYS A 229 15.90 -8.91 -11.55
C LYS A 229 16.44 -9.67 -10.33
N GLU A 230 16.81 -8.92 -9.29
CA GLU A 230 16.93 -9.47 -7.95
C GLU A 230 15.84 -8.85 -7.08
N ASN A 231 14.90 -9.67 -6.61
CA ASN A 231 13.86 -9.22 -5.69
C ASN A 231 14.52 -8.75 -4.39
N ALA A 232 14.14 -7.59 -3.87
CA ALA A 232 14.70 -6.98 -2.66
C ALA A 232 14.42 -7.74 -1.34
N ALA A 233 13.73 -8.88 -1.41
CA ALA A 233 13.57 -9.78 -0.27
C ALA A 233 14.69 -10.83 -0.30
N PRO A 234 15.61 -10.88 0.68
CA PRO A 234 16.50 -12.04 0.79
C PRO A 234 15.61 -13.28 0.90
N ALA A 235 15.82 -14.24 0.00
CA ALA A 235 15.15 -15.53 0.03
C ALA A 235 15.70 -16.37 1.20
N TRP A 236 15.49 -15.90 2.44
CA TRP A 236 15.75 -16.69 3.63
C TRP A 236 14.67 -17.77 3.68
N ARG A 237 15.05 -18.99 3.34
CA ARG A 237 14.20 -20.19 3.47
C ARG A 237 14.48 -20.77 4.85
N PRO A 238 13.62 -20.53 5.86
CA PRO A 238 13.83 -21.12 7.18
C PRO A 238 13.81 -22.65 7.05
N SER A 239 14.67 -23.31 7.81
CA SER A 239 14.68 -24.78 7.89
C SER A 239 13.38 -25.28 8.51
N LEU A 240 13.02 -26.54 8.24
CA LEU A 240 11.87 -27.21 8.85
C LEU A 240 11.87 -27.13 10.39
N ALA A 241 13.05 -27.07 11.02
CA ALA A 241 13.20 -26.91 12.46
C ALA A 241 12.74 -25.52 12.96
N ILE A 242 13.04 -24.45 12.21
CA ILE A 242 12.61 -23.08 12.53
C ILE A 242 11.09 -22.95 12.38
N CYS A 243 10.51 -23.55 11.34
CA CYS A 243 9.07 -23.61 11.18
C CYS A 243 8.39 -24.39 12.31
N ALA A 244 8.96 -25.52 12.73
CA ALA A 244 8.45 -26.34 13.83
C ALA A 244 8.49 -25.58 15.18
N ALA A 245 9.61 -24.91 15.49
CA ALA A 245 9.74 -24.09 16.68
C ALA A 245 8.74 -22.91 16.69
N ALA A 246 8.58 -22.23 15.56
CA ALA A 246 7.59 -21.15 15.41
C ALA A 246 6.16 -21.66 15.61
N THR A 247 5.79 -22.83 15.07
CA THR A 247 4.46 -23.43 15.29
C THR A 247 4.22 -23.80 16.74
N VAL A 248 5.20 -24.37 17.45
CA VAL A 248 5.06 -24.74 18.87
C VAL A 248 4.85 -23.49 19.75
N ILE A 249 5.57 -22.40 19.44
CA ILE A 249 5.43 -21.13 20.15
C ILE A 249 4.09 -20.45 19.84
N SER A 250 3.57 -20.61 18.62
CA SER A 250 2.25 -20.08 18.22
C SER A 250 1.08 -20.74 18.97
N PHE A 251 1.28 -21.92 19.56
CA PHE A 251 0.29 -22.59 20.42
C PHE A 251 0.43 -22.22 21.92
N LEU A 252 1.47 -21.48 22.29
CA LEU A 252 1.75 -21.06 23.66
C LEU A 252 1.42 -19.58 23.93
N LEU A 253 1.00 -18.84 22.89
CA LEU A 253 0.52 -17.45 22.92
C LEU A 253 -0.97 -17.42 22.53
#